data_AF-A0A258CQA0-F1
#
_entry.id   AF-A0A258CQA0-F1
#
_cell.length_a   1.000
_cell.length_b   1.000
_cell.length_c   1.000
_cell.angle_alpha   90.00
_cell.angle_beta   90.00
_cell.angle_gamma   90.00
#
_symmetry.space_group_name_H-M   'P 1'
#
loop_
_entity.id
_entity.type
_entity.pdbx_description
1 polymer ?
#
loop_
_entity_poly.entity_id
_entity_poly.type
_entity_poly.pdbx_seq_one_letter_code
_entity_poly.pdbx_strand_id
1 'polypeptide(L)'
;TLGTATEMRAMANYAGHRLSPWLGHLMVSRQETARQLLTPGEVMQLPAHEAVVLVAGAPPIRATKIRYYADARLADRVCVFDAKAGVPRSPIAEDWTAATVENGVPPVISCSAQLDEGGLKREPELDVAEAAPATLDDEIEIVGDGEGDEAQQGRELQRRFTGAARQAAMDRDDGIPLGDDA
;
A
#
# COMPACT_ATOMS: atom_id res chain seq x y z
N THR A 1 8.32 4.05 5.06
CA THR A 1 7.71 3.62 6.34
C THR A 1 7.43 4.84 7.20
N LEU A 2 6.35 4.84 7.98
CA LEU A 2 6.11 5.86 9.00
C LEU A 2 7.13 5.59 10.11
N GLY A 3 8.08 6.50 10.32
CA GLY A 3 9.23 6.26 11.21
C GLY A 3 8.85 6.05 12.69
N THR A 4 9.85 6.09 13.56
CA THR A 4 9.69 6.00 15.01
C THR A 4 9.90 7.36 15.67
N ALA A 5 9.13 7.63 16.72
CA ALA A 5 9.30 8.75 17.64
C ALA A 5 9.86 8.26 18.98
N THR A 6 10.60 9.12 19.65
CA THR A 6 11.10 8.89 21.01
C THR A 6 10.07 9.37 22.02
N GLU A 7 9.54 8.47 22.83
CA GLU A 7 8.64 8.79 23.94
C GLU A 7 9.38 8.54 25.27
N MET A 8 9.37 9.54 26.16
CA MET A 8 9.94 9.47 27.50
C MET A 8 8.94 8.82 28.45
N ARG A 9 9.22 7.61 28.93
CA ARG A 9 8.42 6.92 29.94
C ARG A 9 9.10 7.01 31.29
N ALA A 10 8.41 7.53 32.31
CA ALA A 10 8.88 7.52 33.68
C ALA A 10 8.28 6.34 34.46
N MET A 11 9.11 5.59 35.17
CA MET A 11 8.69 4.55 36.11
C MET A 11 9.05 5.00 37.52
N ALA A 12 8.07 4.98 38.43
CA ALA A 12 8.27 5.31 39.82
C ALA A 12 8.25 4.03 40.67
N ASN A 13 9.34 3.77 41.38
CA ASN A 13 9.46 2.71 42.37
C ASN A 13 9.33 3.32 43.76
N TYR A 14 8.42 2.75 44.55
CA TYR A 14 8.12 3.20 45.91
C TYR A 14 8.82 2.26 46.87
N ALA A 15 9.75 2.79 47.66
CA ALA A 15 10.42 2.07 48.73
C ALA A 15 10.02 2.67 50.08
N GLY A 16 9.46 1.84 50.95
CA GLY A 16 8.99 2.25 52.26
C GLY A 16 7.94 1.30 52.82
N HIS A 17 7.56 1.55 54.08
CA HIS A 17 6.51 0.79 54.74
C HIS A 17 5.14 1.39 54.40
N ARG A 18 4.20 0.58 53.88
CA ARG A 18 2.87 1.03 53.40
C ARG A 18 1.99 1.71 54.46
N LEU A 19 2.35 1.62 55.75
CA LEU A 19 1.63 2.26 56.87
C LEU A 19 2.37 3.47 57.45
N SER A 20 3.52 3.85 56.90
CA SER A 20 4.25 5.02 57.39
C SER A 20 3.51 6.32 56.98
N PRO A 21 3.41 7.31 57.87
CA PRO A 21 2.67 8.55 57.60
C PRO A 21 3.35 9.45 56.56
N TRP A 22 4.61 9.18 56.19
CA TRP A 22 5.30 9.82 55.07
C TRP A 22 5.96 8.78 54.16
N LEU A 23 5.95 9.04 52.85
CA LEU A 23 6.58 8.18 51.85
C LEU A 23 8.11 8.35 51.91
N GLY A 24 8.82 7.26 52.24
CA GLY A 24 10.26 7.30 52.55
C GLY A 24 11.16 7.57 51.35
N HIS A 25 11.11 6.73 50.31
CA HIS A 25 11.94 6.89 49.13
C HIS A 25 11.16 6.58 47.85
N LEU A 26 11.10 7.56 46.94
CA LEU A 26 10.58 7.38 45.58
C LEU A 26 11.76 7.41 44.62
N MET A 27 11.99 6.30 43.91
CA MET A 27 12.94 6.27 42.81
C MET A 27 12.18 6.46 41.51
N VAL A 28 12.47 7.52 40.76
CA VAL A 28 11.90 7.71 39.42
C VAL A 28 12.99 7.43 38.39
N SER A 29 12.85 6.37 37.61
CA SER A 29 13.67 6.14 36.42
C SER A 29 12.96 6.67 35.19
N ARG A 30 13.66 7.45 34.36
CA ARG A 30 13.16 7.86 33.05
C ARG A 30 13.85 7.00 32.00
N GLN A 31 13.07 6.45 31.09
CA GLN A 31 13.54 5.65 29.98
C GLN A 31 12.98 6.23 28.69
N GLU A 32 13.86 6.52 27.74
CA GLU A 32 13.48 6.85 26.37
C GLU A 32 13.15 5.56 25.63
N THR A 33 11.97 5.49 25.02
CA THR A 33 11.51 4.32 24.27
C THR A 33 11.13 4.73 22.85
N ALA A 34 11.58 3.97 21.85
CA ALA A 34 11.22 4.21 20.46
C ALA A 34 9.84 3.62 20.19
N ARG A 35 8.85 4.47 19.91
CA ARG A 35 7.49 4.09 19.52
C ARG A 35 7.27 4.45 18.05
N GLN A 36 6.44 3.71 17.33
CA GLN A 36 6.05 4.10 15.96
C GLN A 36 5.28 5.44 15.99
N LEU A 37 5.51 6.29 14.99
CA LEU A 37 4.79 7.57 14.85
C LEU A 37 3.28 7.37 14.73
N LEU A 38 2.89 6.35 13.97
CA LEU A 38 1.52 5.86 13.88
C LEU A 38 1.58 4.34 13.80
N THR A 39 0.79 3.66 14.61
CA THR A 39 0.65 2.20 14.55
C THR A 39 -0.22 1.80 13.36
N PRO A 40 -0.08 0.58 12.82
CA PRO A 40 -0.94 0.10 11.73
C PRO A 40 -2.44 0.17 12.08
N GLY A 41 -2.80 -0.11 13.34
CA GLY A 41 -4.18 -0.01 13.81
C GLY A 41 -4.71 1.43 13.80
N GLU A 42 -3.89 2.39 14.21
CA GLU A 42 -4.23 3.83 14.12
C GLU A 42 -4.37 4.28 12.65
N VAL A 43 -3.55 3.76 11.72
CA VAL A 43 -3.70 4.06 10.27
C VAL A 43 -5.04 3.54 9.76
N MET A 44 -5.43 2.32 10.15
CA MET A 44 -6.67 1.68 9.70
C MET A 44 -7.92 2.36 10.25
N GLN A 45 -7.82 2.99 11.42
CA GLN A 45 -8.93 3.71 12.06
C GLN A 45 -8.98 5.20 11.68
N LEU A 46 -8.16 5.65 10.72
CA LEU A 46 -8.18 7.04 10.29
C LEU A 46 -9.57 7.41 9.75
N PRO A 47 -10.09 8.59 10.14
CA PRO A 47 -11.33 9.09 9.57
C PRO A 47 -11.24 9.22 8.05
N ALA A 48 -12.37 9.02 7.35
CA ALA A 48 -12.40 9.06 5.89
C ALA A 48 -11.92 10.39 5.27
N HIS A 49 -12.01 11.49 6.03
CA HIS A 49 -11.56 12.83 5.62
C HIS A 49 -10.07 13.08 5.89
N GLU A 50 -9.34 12.14 6.47
CA GLU A 50 -7.90 12.25 6.70
C GLU A 50 -7.13 11.25 5.84
N ALA A 51 -5.85 11.54 5.60
CA ALA A 51 -4.93 10.65 4.91
C ALA A 51 -3.49 10.90 5.36
N VAL A 52 -2.65 9.88 5.20
CA VAL A 52 -1.21 10.00 5.36
C VAL A 52 -0.58 10.05 3.97
N VAL A 53 0.16 11.12 3.70
CA VAL A 53 0.85 11.35 2.43
C VAL A 53 2.33 11.06 2.62
N LEU A 54 2.85 10.19 1.75
CA LEU A 54 4.26 9.80 1.71
C LEU A 54 4.84 10.33 0.41
N VAL A 55 5.76 11.30 0.52
CA VAL A 55 6.50 11.86 -0.62
C VAL A 55 7.98 11.54 -0.44
N ALA A 56 8.65 11.10 -1.51
CA ALA A 56 10.07 10.83 -1.45
C ALA A 56 10.85 12.08 -1.01
N GLY A 57 11.74 11.92 -0.02
CA GLY A 57 12.55 13.02 0.52
C GLY A 57 11.83 13.94 1.51
N ALA A 58 10.54 13.74 1.78
CA ALA A 58 9.79 14.51 2.77
C ALA A 58 9.42 13.65 3.99
N PRO A 59 9.31 14.24 5.20
CA PRO A 59 8.75 13.55 6.34
C PRO A 59 7.27 13.19 6.06
N PRO A 60 6.74 12.11 6.64
CA PRO A 60 5.33 11.75 6.47
C PRO A 60 4.39 12.87 6.91
N ILE A 61 3.37 13.16 6.09
CA ILE A 61 2.44 14.26 6.33
C ILE A 61 1.06 13.69 6.64
N ARG A 62 0.49 14.05 7.78
CA ARG A 62 -0.95 13.82 8.05
C ARG A 62 -1.74 14.98 7.45
N ALA A 63 -2.58 14.67 6.47
CA ALA A 63 -3.32 15.64 5.68
C ALA A 63 -4.83 15.45 5.80
N THR A 64 -5.57 16.53 5.61
CA THR A 64 -7.03 16.52 5.51
C THR A 64 -7.43 16.56 4.03
N LYS A 65 -8.31 15.66 3.63
CA LYS A 65 -8.87 15.60 2.27
C LYS A 65 -9.80 16.79 2.06
N ILE A 66 -9.61 17.48 0.94
CA ILE A 66 -10.51 18.52 0.45
C ILE A 66 -11.26 17.99 -0.77
N ARG A 67 -12.47 18.50 -1.00
CA ARG A 67 -13.19 18.23 -2.25
C ARG A 67 -12.63 19.16 -3.32
N TYR A 68 -12.04 18.57 -4.36
CA TYR A 68 -11.37 19.31 -5.44
C TYR A 68 -12.21 20.47 -6.01
N TYR A 69 -13.49 20.20 -6.31
CA TYR A 69 -14.40 21.19 -6.89
C TYR A 69 -14.96 22.22 -5.90
N ALA A 70 -14.80 21.99 -4.60
CA ALA A 70 -15.34 22.88 -3.57
C ALA A 70 -14.30 23.90 -3.07
N ASP A 71 -13.02 23.69 -3.35
CA ASP A 71 -11.96 24.61 -2.94
C ASP A 71 -11.81 25.74 -3.96
N ALA A 72 -11.92 26.98 -3.48
CA ALA A 72 -11.77 28.19 -4.30
C ALA A 72 -10.42 28.28 -5.02
N ARG A 73 -9.34 27.72 -4.44
CA ARG A 73 -8.00 27.72 -5.07
C ARG A 73 -7.87 26.75 -6.24
N LEU A 74 -8.76 25.75 -6.28
CA LEU A 74 -8.78 24.72 -7.33
C LEU A 74 -9.91 24.95 -8.33
N ALA A 75 -10.81 25.91 -8.08
CA ALA A 75 -11.96 26.23 -8.91
C ALA A 75 -11.56 26.51 -10.37
N ASP A 76 -10.48 27.25 -10.61
CA ASP A 76 -9.99 27.58 -11.96
C ASP A 76 -9.56 26.33 -12.77
N ARG A 77 -9.27 25.22 -12.08
CA ARG A 77 -8.87 23.95 -12.69
C ARG A 77 -10.05 22.98 -12.87
N VAL A 78 -11.25 23.35 -12.41
CA VAL A 78 -12.46 22.55 -12.62
C VAL A 78 -12.94 22.81 -14.05
N CYS A 79 -12.58 21.93 -14.98
CA CYS A 79 -13.17 21.97 -16.31
C CYS A 79 -14.64 21.53 -16.24
N VAL A 80 -15.51 22.24 -16.96
CA VAL A 80 -16.89 21.79 -17.15
C VAL A 80 -16.83 20.56 -18.04
N PHE A 81 -17.27 19.43 -17.51
CA PHE A 81 -17.48 18.23 -18.33
C PHE A 81 -18.61 18.53 -19.31
N ASP A 82 -18.28 18.72 -20.59
CA ASP A 82 -19.29 18.80 -21.64
C ASP A 82 -19.76 17.38 -21.95
N ALA A 83 -20.98 17.04 -21.50
CA ALA A 83 -21.58 15.73 -21.76
C ALA A 83 -21.80 15.44 -23.27
N LYS A 84 -21.71 16.46 -24.14
CA LYS A 84 -21.76 16.32 -25.59
C LYS A 84 -20.37 16.16 -26.22
N ALA A 85 -19.32 16.60 -25.53
CA ALA A 85 -17.96 16.22 -25.85
C ALA A 85 -17.83 14.74 -25.46
N GLY A 86 -18.14 13.85 -26.42
CA GLY A 86 -18.04 12.42 -26.21
C GLY A 86 -16.70 12.05 -25.56
N VAL A 87 -16.68 10.95 -24.81
CA VAL A 87 -15.45 10.40 -24.24
C VAL A 87 -14.40 10.36 -25.36
N PRO A 88 -13.20 10.96 -25.18
CA PRO A 88 -12.14 10.83 -26.16
C PRO A 88 -11.83 9.34 -26.26
N ARG A 89 -12.41 8.71 -27.28
CA ARG A 89 -12.19 7.32 -27.60
C ARG A 89 -10.81 7.31 -28.23
N SER A 90 -9.77 7.30 -27.40
CA SER A 90 -8.49 6.77 -27.84
C SER A 90 -8.83 5.44 -28.50
N PRO A 91 -8.36 5.16 -29.73
CA PRO A 91 -8.38 3.78 -30.19
C PRO A 91 -7.69 3.00 -29.07
N ILE A 92 -8.43 2.09 -28.44
CA ILE A 92 -7.80 1.06 -27.62
C ILE A 92 -6.95 0.35 -28.65
N ALA A 93 -5.64 0.63 -28.65
CA ALA A 93 -4.73 -0.16 -29.43
C ALA A 93 -4.88 -1.58 -28.87
N GLU A 94 -5.35 -2.51 -29.70
CA GLU A 94 -5.40 -3.94 -29.34
C GLU A 94 -4.01 -4.47 -28.99
N ASP A 95 -2.98 -3.73 -29.40
CA ASP A 95 -1.57 -3.98 -29.12
C ASP A 95 -1.02 -2.91 -28.16
N TRP A 96 -0.69 -3.32 -26.94
CA TRP A 96 -0.15 -2.44 -25.89
C TRP A 96 1.19 -1.79 -26.28
N THR A 97 1.85 -2.29 -27.33
CA THR A 97 3.08 -1.74 -27.89
C THR A 97 2.87 -0.42 -28.64
N ALA A 98 1.66 -0.14 -29.14
CA ALA A 98 1.35 1.09 -29.86
C ALA A 98 1.04 2.28 -28.93
N ALA A 99 1.00 2.06 -27.61
CA ALA A 99 0.74 3.08 -26.61
C ALA A 99 2.01 3.83 -26.15
N THR A 100 3.10 3.79 -26.92
CA THR A 100 4.24 4.70 -26.69
C THR A 100 3.79 6.11 -27.04
N VAL A 101 3.38 6.86 -26.02
CA VAL A 101 3.24 8.30 -26.09
C VAL A 101 4.61 8.84 -26.49
N GLU A 102 4.71 9.37 -27.71
CA GLU A 102 5.87 10.12 -28.16
C GLU A 102 5.88 11.47 -27.42
N ASN A 103 6.07 11.42 -26.10
CA ASN A 103 6.40 12.58 -25.31
C ASN A 103 7.81 12.94 -25.75
N GLY A 104 7.92 13.90 -26.66
CA GLY A 104 9.17 14.55 -27.03
C GLY A 104 9.82 15.15 -25.80
N VAL A 105 10.63 14.33 -25.11
CA VAL A 105 11.56 14.78 -24.09
C VAL A 105 12.64 15.59 -24.82
N PRO A 106 12.76 16.92 -24.61
CA PRO A 106 13.89 17.64 -25.17
C PRO A 106 15.19 17.09 -24.55
N PRO A 107 16.28 16.96 -25.33
CA PRO A 107 17.53 16.42 -24.80
C PRO A 107 18.04 17.32 -23.68
N VAL A 108 18.16 16.77 -22.47
CA VAL A 108 18.84 17.41 -21.35
C VAL A 108 20.31 17.52 -21.73
N ILE A 109 20.75 18.72 -22.10
CA ILE A 109 22.16 19.04 -22.26
C ILE A 109 22.77 18.99 -20.86
N SER A 110 23.52 17.92 -20.59
CA SER A 110 24.37 17.79 -19.41
C SER A 110 25.47 18.85 -19.45
N CYS A 111 25.29 19.93 -18.70
CA CYS A 111 26.36 20.89 -18.42
C CYS A 111 27.07 20.44 -17.15
N SER A 112 28.17 19.71 -17.30
CA SER A 112 29.07 19.36 -16.21
C SER A 112 29.96 20.57 -15.87
N ALA A 113 29.63 21.27 -14.79
CA ALA A 113 30.57 22.11 -14.08
C ALA A 113 30.78 21.51 -12.69
N GLN A 114 31.94 20.88 -12.51
CA GLN A 114 32.44 20.31 -11.27
C GLN A 114 32.49 21.34 -10.14
N LEU A 115 31.78 21.08 -9.05
CA LEU A 115 32.27 21.34 -7.70
C LEU A 115 31.99 20.10 -6.84
N ASP A 116 33.04 19.67 -6.18
CA ASP A 116 33.25 18.39 -5.52
C ASP A 116 32.74 18.42 -4.07
N GLU A 117 31.63 17.72 -3.79
CA GLU A 117 31.22 17.34 -2.43
C GLU A 117 30.52 15.96 -2.44
N GLY A 118 31.30 14.88 -2.25
CA GLY A 118 30.95 13.80 -1.31
C GLY A 118 29.71 12.91 -1.53
N GLY A 119 29.23 12.68 -2.75
CA GLY A 119 28.15 11.72 -3.05
C GLY A 119 28.63 10.45 -3.76
N LEU A 120 28.14 9.26 -3.38
CA LEU A 120 28.35 8.03 -4.15
C LEU A 120 27.78 8.19 -5.56
N LYS A 121 28.66 8.41 -6.53
CA LYS A 121 28.33 8.43 -7.96
C LYS A 121 27.95 7.01 -8.38
N ARG A 122 26.64 6.74 -8.44
CA ARG A 122 26.13 5.59 -9.19
C ARG A 122 25.93 6.05 -10.62
N GLU A 123 26.88 5.73 -11.47
CA GLU A 123 26.70 5.79 -12.92
C GLU A 123 25.85 4.57 -13.30
N PRO A 124 24.66 4.73 -13.91
CA PRO A 124 23.98 3.61 -14.53
C PRO A 124 24.69 3.33 -15.85
N GLU A 125 25.60 2.35 -15.85
CA GLU A 125 26.19 1.81 -17.08
C GLU A 125 25.06 1.11 -17.87
N LEU A 126 24.73 1.66 -19.03
CA LEU A 126 23.79 1.06 -19.98
C LEU A 126 24.61 0.42 -21.09
N ASP A 127 25.06 -0.81 -20.87
CA ASP A 127 25.62 -1.64 -21.95
C ASP A 127 24.49 -2.04 -22.90
N VAL A 128 24.51 -1.46 -24.09
CA VAL A 128 23.60 -1.80 -25.19
C VAL A 128 24.31 -2.77 -26.13
N ALA A 129 23.61 -3.88 -26.44
CA ALA A 129 23.95 -5.03 -27.29
C ALA A 129 24.74 -6.14 -26.57
N GLU A 130 24.38 -7.42 -26.57
CA GLU A 130 23.46 -8.22 -27.39
C GLU A 130 23.38 -9.63 -26.76
N ALA A 131 22.19 -10.24 -26.74
CA ALA A 131 21.98 -11.66 -26.98
C ALA A 131 20.47 -11.95 -26.93
N ALA A 132 19.91 -12.55 -27.99
CA ALA A 132 18.60 -13.17 -27.89
C ALA A 132 18.62 -14.20 -26.74
N PRO A 133 17.61 -14.22 -25.85
CA PRO A 133 17.59 -15.23 -24.80
C PRO A 133 17.57 -16.61 -25.46
N ALA A 134 18.51 -17.48 -25.07
CA ALA A 134 18.39 -18.90 -25.38
C ALA A 134 17.02 -19.36 -24.88
N THR A 135 16.29 -20.11 -25.69
CA THR A 135 15.08 -20.81 -25.24
C THR A 135 15.51 -21.75 -24.13
N LEU A 136 15.28 -21.33 -22.89
CA LEU A 136 15.32 -22.22 -21.74
C LEU A 136 14.09 -23.11 -21.89
N ASP A 137 14.33 -24.38 -22.22
CA ASP A 137 13.39 -25.45 -21.91
C ASP A 137 13.36 -25.57 -20.37
N ASP A 138 12.68 -24.63 -19.71
CA ASP A 138 12.32 -24.76 -18.31
C ASP A 138 11.17 -25.77 -18.24
N GLU A 139 11.51 -27.05 -18.38
CA GLU A 139 10.75 -28.10 -17.73
C GLU A 139 10.78 -27.78 -16.24
N ILE A 140 9.68 -27.18 -15.75
CA ILE A 140 9.45 -26.94 -14.35
C ILE A 140 9.37 -28.31 -13.68
N GLU A 141 10.51 -28.81 -13.18
CA GLU A 141 10.53 -29.95 -12.28
C GLU A 141 9.97 -29.49 -10.93
N ILE A 142 8.63 -29.51 -10.84
CA ILE A 142 7.92 -29.37 -9.58
C ILE A 142 8.34 -30.59 -8.75
N VAL A 143 9.30 -30.40 -7.85
CA VAL A 143 9.62 -31.36 -6.79
C VAL A 143 8.38 -31.45 -5.90
N GLY A 144 7.48 -32.36 -6.29
CA GLY A 144 6.29 -32.72 -5.56
C GLY A 144 6.68 -33.58 -4.36
N ASP A 145 7.07 -32.93 -3.28
CA ASP A 145 7.19 -33.58 -1.98
C ASP A 145 5.78 -33.65 -1.37
N GLY A 146 5.14 -34.83 -1.38
CA GLY A 146 3.83 -35.05 -0.74
C GLY A 146 2.75 -35.79 -1.57
N GLU A 147 3.08 -36.97 -2.09
CA GLU A 147 2.23 -38.18 -2.08
C GLU A 147 0.68 -38.03 -2.17
N GLY A 148 0.16 -38.02 -3.40
CA GLY A 148 -1.04 -38.75 -3.85
C GLY A 148 -2.45 -38.43 -3.33
N ASP A 149 -2.61 -38.03 -2.06
CA ASP A 149 -3.91 -37.96 -1.38
C ASP A 149 -4.54 -36.56 -1.39
N GLU A 150 -3.75 -35.50 -1.44
CA GLU A 150 -4.25 -34.11 -1.37
C GLU A 150 -5.04 -33.71 -2.62
N ALA A 151 -4.63 -34.16 -3.81
CA ALA A 151 -5.35 -33.87 -5.05
C ALA A 151 -6.73 -34.57 -5.10
N GLN A 152 -6.84 -35.75 -4.50
CA GLN A 152 -8.12 -36.48 -4.40
C GLN A 152 -9.02 -35.84 -3.33
N GLN A 153 -8.46 -35.47 -2.17
CA GLN A 153 -9.17 -34.73 -1.14
C GLN A 153 -9.67 -33.37 -1.64
N GLY A 154 -8.85 -32.62 -2.38
CA GLY A 154 -9.24 -31.34 -2.97
C GLY A 154 -10.42 -31.48 -3.95
N ARG A 155 -10.37 -32.50 -4.82
CA ARG A 155 -11.49 -32.81 -5.75
C ARG A 155 -12.76 -33.23 -5.01
N GLU A 156 -12.63 -34.00 -3.93
CA GLU A 156 -13.78 -34.43 -3.14
C GLU A 156 -14.41 -33.27 -2.35
N LEU A 157 -13.59 -32.42 -1.73
CA LEU A 157 -14.02 -31.20 -1.06
C LEU A 157 -14.74 -30.26 -2.04
N GLN A 158 -14.21 -30.10 -3.25
CA GLN A 158 -14.82 -29.23 -4.27
C GLN A 158 -16.15 -29.78 -4.79
N ARG A 159 -16.30 -31.11 -4.91
CA ARG A 159 -17.60 -31.74 -5.23
C ARG A 159 -18.62 -31.52 -4.11
N ARG A 160 -18.23 -31.67 -2.85
CA ARG A 160 -19.09 -31.43 -1.68
C ARG A 160 -19.54 -29.97 -1.61
N PHE A 161 -18.62 -29.02 -1.83
CA PHE A 161 -18.94 -27.59 -1.84
C PHE A 161 -19.90 -27.21 -2.97
N THR A 162 -19.67 -27.73 -4.18
CA THR A 162 -20.56 -27.47 -5.33
C THR A 162 -21.96 -28.03 -5.12
N GLY A 163 -22.09 -29.20 -4.47
CA GLY A 163 -23.38 -29.79 -4.09
C GLY A 163 -24.12 -28.94 -3.07
N ALA A 164 -23.43 -28.54 -1.99
CA ALA A 164 -24.00 -27.70 -0.94
C ALA A 164 -24.46 -26.32 -1.47
N ALA A 165 -23.69 -25.69 -2.35
CA ALA A 165 -24.04 -24.40 -2.96
C ALA A 165 -25.29 -24.51 -3.85
N ARG A 166 -25.43 -25.58 -4.64
CA ARG A 166 -26.64 -25.81 -5.44
C ARG A 166 -27.87 -26.09 -4.59
N GLN A 167 -27.69 -26.75 -3.45
CA GLN A 167 -28.78 -27.05 -2.54
C GLN A 167 -29.25 -25.81 -1.78
N ALA A 168 -28.32 -24.95 -1.35
CA ALA A 168 -28.64 -23.64 -0.78
C ALA A 168 -29.38 -22.75 -1.79
N ALA A 169 -28.95 -22.72 -3.06
CA ALA A 169 -29.61 -21.93 -4.10
C ALA A 169 -31.04 -22.38 -4.47
N MET A 170 -31.43 -23.61 -4.10
CA MET A 170 -32.78 -24.15 -4.30
C MET A 170 -33.63 -24.11 -3.03
N ASP A 171 -33.04 -23.72 -1.90
CA ASP A 171 -33.76 -23.54 -0.64
C ASP A 171 -34.42 -22.16 -0.65
N ARG A 172 -35.75 -22.15 -0.57
CA ARG A 172 -36.56 -20.93 -0.64
C ARG A 172 -36.50 -20.12 0.66
N ASP A 173 -36.00 -20.72 1.74
CA ASP A 173 -35.85 -20.14 3.07
C ASP A 173 -34.36 -20.14 3.49
N ASP A 174 -33.43 -19.93 2.53
CA ASP A 174 -31.97 -19.94 2.73
C ASP A 174 -31.42 -18.80 3.62
N GLY A 175 -32.31 -17.94 4.15
CA GLY A 175 -31.97 -16.83 5.02
C GLY A 175 -31.21 -15.70 4.31
N ILE A 176 -31.05 -15.77 2.99
CA ILE A 176 -30.47 -14.69 2.19
C ILE A 176 -31.61 -13.72 1.87
N PRO A 177 -31.57 -12.46 2.35
CA PRO A 177 -32.59 -11.49 2.00
C PRO A 177 -32.49 -11.20 0.51
N LEU A 178 -33.38 -11.81 -0.29
CA LEU A 178 -33.66 -11.34 -1.63
C LEU A 178 -34.27 -9.96 -1.43
N GLY A 179 -33.59 -8.91 -1.88
CA GLY A 179 -34.07 -7.55 -1.73
C GLY A 179 -35.47 -7.42 -2.33
N ASP A 180 -36.49 -7.34 -1.47
CA ASP A 180 -37.83 -6.94 -1.83
C ASP A 180 -37.82 -5.42 -2.06
N ASP A 181 -37.78 -5.02 -3.33
CA ASP A 181 -38.21 -3.69 -3.76
C ASP A 181 -39.68 -3.78 -4.20
N ALA A 182 -40.51 -2.97 -3.53
CA ALA A 182 -41.75 -2.30 -3.98
C ALA A 182 -42.78 -3.06 -4.85
#